data_AF-A0A1J5KH14-F1
#
_entry.id   AF-A0A1J5KH14-F1
#
_cell.length_a   1.000
_cell.length_b   1.000
_cell.length_c   1.000
_cell.angle_alpha   90.00
_cell.angle_beta   90.00
_cell.angle_gamma   90.00
#
_symmetry.space_group_name_H-M   'P 1'
#
loop_
_entity.id
_entity.type
_entity.pdbx_description
1 polymer ?
#
loop_
_entity_poly.entity_id
_entity_poly.type
_entity_poly.pdbx_seq_one_letter_code
_entity_poly.pdbx_strand_id
1 'polypeptide(L)' 'MKKVSHGLIILLLFSCGTPEIVRSKAICSVEKHVQDDIYQIKINGKAVNNRWYLEDDANEIKVILAARNKCMR' A
#
# COMPACT_ATOMS: atom_id res chain seq x y z
N MET A 1 21.09 -48.25 15.50
CA MET A 1 20.28 -47.21 16.17
C MET A 1 20.91 -45.85 15.86
N LYS A 2 20.37 -45.09 14.89
CA LYS A 2 20.91 -43.79 14.48
C LYS A 2 20.50 -42.75 15.53
N LYS A 3 21.48 -42.20 16.25
CA LYS A 3 21.30 -41.06 17.15
C LYS A 3 20.90 -39.85 16.29
N VAL A 4 19.61 -39.59 16.18
CA VAL A 4 19.11 -38.37 15.55
C VAL A 4 19.51 -37.22 16.47
N SER A 5 20.43 -36.38 15.99
CA SER A 5 20.97 -35.24 16.73
C SER A 5 19.86 -34.20 16.90
N HIS A 6 19.32 -34.09 18.12
CA HIS A 6 18.20 -33.21 18.45
C HIS A 6 18.53 -31.71 18.35
N GLY A 7 19.80 -31.35 18.12
CA GLY A 7 20.25 -29.96 17.98
C GLY A 7 19.84 -29.27 16.66
N LEU A 8 19.57 -30.03 15.59
CA LEU A 8 19.29 -29.44 14.27
C LEU A 8 17.89 -28.80 14.17
N ILE A 9 16.93 -29.27 14.99
CA ILE A 9 15.54 -28.82 14.93
C ILE A 9 15.36 -27.47 15.65
N ILE A 10 16.20 -27.17 16.64
CA ILE A 10 16.11 -25.92 17.43
C ILE A 10 16.61 -24.70 16.61
N LEU A 11 17.55 -24.91 15.67
CA LEU A 11 18.10 -23.83 14.84
C LEU A 11 17.10 -23.25 13.83
N LEU A 12 16.05 -23.99 13.47
CA LEU A 12 15.05 -23.56 12.49
C LEU A 12 13.96 -22.66 13.10
N LEU A 13 13.90 -22.50 14.42
CA LEU A 13 12.86 -21.70 15.09
C LEU A 13 13.26 -20.24 15.33
N PHE A 14 14.52 -19.87 15.10
CA PHE A 14 15.04 -18.51 15.33
C PHE A 14 15.23 -17.66 14.08
N SER A 15 14.95 -18.17 12.87
CA SER A 15 14.97 -17.33 11.66
C SER A 15 13.63 -16.61 11.46
N CYS A 16 13.17 -15.88 12.48
CA CYS A 16 12.02 -14.99 12.39
C CYS A 16 12.53 -13.55 12.38
N GLY A 17 13.14 -13.14 11.26
CA GLY A 17 13.42 -11.72 11.03
C GLY A 17 12.11 -11.00 10.76
N THR A 18 11.81 -9.95 11.53
CA THR A 18 10.66 -9.09 11.27
C THR A 18 10.85 -8.46 9.89
N PRO A 19 9.95 -8.67 8.90
CA PRO A 19 10.11 -8.03 7.61
C PRO A 19 10.06 -6.52 7.77
N GLU A 20 11.04 -5.83 7.19
CA GLU A 20 11.07 -4.37 7.18
C GLU A 20 9.83 -3.84 6.45
N ILE A 21 9.10 -2.90 7.07
CA ILE A 21 7.92 -2.30 6.47
C ILE A 21 8.38 -1.30 5.40
N VAL A 22 8.49 -1.77 4.15
CA VAL A 22 8.83 -0.91 3.00
C VAL A 22 7.64 0.00 2.66
N ARG A 23 7.81 1.31 2.85
CA ARG A 23 6.79 2.32 2.51
C ARG A 23 6.80 2.65 1.01
N SER A 24 5.60 2.82 0.44
CA SER A 24 5.47 3.32 -0.94
C SER A 24 5.95 4.77 -1.03
N LYS A 25 6.73 5.06 -2.08
CA LYS A 25 7.14 6.42 -2.45
C LYS A 25 6.22 7.06 -3.48
N ALA A 26 5.16 6.35 -3.91
CA ALA A 26 4.26 6.84 -4.92
C ALA A 26 3.41 8.00 -4.36
N ILE A 27 3.12 9.01 -5.16
CA ILE A 27 2.36 10.20 -4.72
C ILE A 27 0.90 10.00 -5.12
N CYS A 28 -0.02 10.10 -4.16
CA CYS A 28 -1.44 10.21 -4.47
C CYS A 28 -1.85 11.67 -4.64
N SER A 29 -2.58 11.98 -5.71
CA SER A 29 -3.18 13.28 -5.94
C SER A 29 -4.66 13.16 -6.28
N VAL A 30 -5.40 14.22 -5.99
CA VAL A 30 -6.79 14.42 -6.39
C VAL A 30 -6.78 15.59 -7.37
N GLU A 31 -7.27 15.36 -8.59
CA GLU A 31 -7.27 16.35 -9.66
C GLU A 31 -8.71 16.64 -10.06
N LYS A 32 -9.07 17.92 -10.06
CA LYS A 32 -10.40 18.38 -10.43
C LYS A 32 -10.56 18.37 -11.95
N HIS A 33 -11.69 17.88 -12.43
CA HIS A 33 -12.09 18.08 -13.82
C HIS A 33 -12.47 19.55 -14.02
N VAL A 34 -11.85 20.25 -14.97
CA VAL A 34 -11.99 21.73 -15.08
C VAL A 34 -13.44 22.17 -15.33
N GLN A 35 -14.24 21.32 -15.97
CA GLN A 35 -15.59 21.66 -16.41
C GLN A 35 -16.69 21.28 -15.41
N ASP A 36 -16.40 20.34 -14.51
CA ASP A 36 -17.39 19.71 -13.64
C ASP A 36 -16.83 19.60 -12.22
N ASP A 37 -17.67 19.70 -11.18
CA ASP A 37 -17.25 19.52 -9.78
C ASP A 37 -17.03 18.02 -9.44
N ILE A 38 -16.28 17.34 -10.29
CA ILE A 38 -15.87 15.93 -10.15
C ILE A 38 -14.35 15.83 -10.16
N TYR A 39 -13.86 14.80 -9.49
CA TYR A 39 -12.45 14.64 -9.17
C TYR A 39 -11.97 13.25 -9.56
N GLN A 40 -10.72 13.17 -10.01
CA GLN A 40 -10.04 11.93 -10.35
C GLN A 40 -8.83 11.72 -9.43
N ILE A 41 -8.72 10.51 -8.91
CA ILE A 41 -7.60 10.10 -8.07
C ILE A 41 -6.48 9.57 -8.97
N LYS A 42 -5.27 10.08 -8.77
CA LYS A 42 -4.09 9.67 -9.52
C LYS A 42 -3.00 9.18 -8.57
N ILE A 43 -2.25 8.16 -9.00
CA ILE A 43 -1.01 7.72 -8.37
C ILE A 43 0.12 7.99 -9.36
N ASN A 44 1.11 8.80 -8.96
CA ASN A 44 2.21 9.25 -9.81
C ASN A 44 1.70 9.85 -11.15
N GLY A 45 0.63 10.66 -11.08
CA GLY A 45 0.03 11.29 -12.26
C GLY A 45 -0.82 10.38 -13.15
N LYS A 46 -0.94 9.07 -12.83
CA LYS A 46 -1.80 8.13 -13.58
C LYS A 46 -3.10 7.89 -12.83
N ALA A 47 -4.22 7.95 -13.53
CA ALA A 47 -5.53 7.65 -12.96
C ALA A 47 -5.56 6.23 -12.37
N VAL A 48 -6.08 6.10 -11.15
CA VAL A 48 -6.21 4.79 -10.50
C VAL A 48 -7.27 3.93 -11.20
N ASN A 49 -8.32 4.56 -11.72
CA ASN A 49 -9.39 3.96 -12.49
C ASN A 49 -10.10 5.02 -13.34
N ASN A 50 -11.06 4.59 -14.15
CA ASN A 50 -11.86 5.46 -15.02
C ASN A 50 -13.10 6.05 -14.33
N ARG A 51 -13.17 6.02 -12.99
CA ARG A 51 -14.30 6.58 -12.24
C ARG A 51 -13.99 8.00 -11.79
N TRP A 52 -15.06 8.76 -11.61
CA TRP A 52 -15.06 10.12 -11.10
C TRP A 52 -15.78 10.15 -9.77
N TYR A 53 -15.37 11.06 -8.90
CA TYR A 53 -15.84 11.15 -7.52
C TYR A 53 -16.16 12.58 -7.17
N LEU A 54 -17.00 12.78 -6.15
CA LEU A 54 -17.08 14.07 -5.47
C LEU A 54 -15.79 14.32 -4.69
N GLU A 55 -15.55 15.57 -4.29
CA GLU A 55 -14.30 15.97 -3.63
C GLU A 55 -14.05 15.17 -2.35
N ASP A 56 -15.09 15.05 -1.52
CA ASP A 56 -15.01 14.36 -0.23
C ASP A 56 -14.71 12.87 -0.42
N ASP A 57 -15.41 12.22 -1.35
CA ASP A 57 -15.17 10.82 -1.71
C ASP A 57 -13.74 10.61 -2.24
N ALA A 58 -13.27 11.52 -3.10
CA ALA A 58 -11.92 11.45 -3.66
C ALA A 58 -10.85 11.56 -2.55
N ASN A 59 -11.08 12.45 -1.58
CA ASN A 59 -10.20 12.62 -0.43
C ASN A 59 -10.24 11.42 0.51
N GLU A 60 -11.41 10.82 0.76
CA GLU A 60 -11.55 9.60 1.56
C GLU A 60 -10.79 8.44 0.92
N ILE A 61 -10.97 8.24 -0.39
CA ILE A 61 -10.27 7.17 -1.12
C ILE A 61 -8.75 7.39 -1.10
N LYS A 62 -8.27 8.64 -1.21
CA LYS A 62 -6.85 8.97 -1.06
C LYS A 62 -6.29 8.48 0.27
N VAL A 63 -7.02 8.72 1.38
CA VAL A 63 -6.63 8.26 2.72
C VAL A 63 -6.60 6.73 2.79
N ILE A 64 -7.60 6.05 2.21
CA ILE A 64 -7.66 4.59 2.16
C ILE A 64 -6.46 4.01 1.38
N LEU A 65 -6.08 4.62 0.25
CA LEU A 65 -4.94 4.19 -0.55
C LEU A 65 -3.61 4.34 0.20
N ALA A 66 -3.44 5.44 0.93
CA ALA A 66 -2.27 5.65 1.78
C ALA A 66 -2.21 4.65 2.95
N ALA A 67 -3.35 4.37 3.60
CA ALA A 67 -3.45 3.37 4.65
C ALA A 67 -3.09 1.96 4.15
N ARG A 68 -3.38 1.66 2.88
CA ARG A 68 -3.02 0.40 2.19
C ARG A 68 -1.62 0.42 1.58
N ASN A 69 -0.79 1.40 1.91
CA ASN A 69 0.58 1.56 1.43
C ASN A 69 0.68 1.60 -0.11
N LYS A 70 -0.37 2.05 -0.81
CA LYS A 70 -0.36 2.20 -2.28
C LYS A 70 0.38 3.47 -2.69
N CYS A 71 0.29 4.50 -1.87
CA CYS A 71 1.00 5.75 -2.00
C CYS A 71 1.47 6.24 -0.63
N MET A 72 2.41 7.18 -0.68
CA MET A 72 2.81 7.99 0.46
C MET A 72 1.61 8.78 0.95
N ARG A 73 1.48 8.82 2.28
CA ARG A 73 0.43 9.56 2.97
C ARG A 73 0.66 11.06 2.89
#